data_AF-A0A8T7CPU4-F1
#
_entry.id   AF-A0A8T7CPU4-F1
#
_cell.length_a   1.000
_cell.length_b   1.000
_cell.length_c   1.000
_cell.angle_alpha   90.00
_cell.angle_beta   90.00
_cell.angle_gamma   90.00
#
_symmetry.space_group_name_H-M   'P 1'
#
loop_
_entity.id
_entity.type
_entity.pdbx_description
1 polymer ?
#
loop_
_entity_poly.entity_id
_entity_poly.type
_entity_poly.pdbx_seq_one_letter_code
_entity_poly.pdbx_strand_id
1 'polypeptide(L)'
;MLIEDTERAAHDLRDNAITRVGTRFSMVQDALLKDRPHLDDALRQYLDALFEAFADFGLSGPDREPIDDRVVDMIAKMKILRDQFLECADLAAKKERYAELHAVIRSRLGALLAYKLAPRDVVHFNHLWCDHYRFVLREMFIGVIALLVKNQRFDEVNNYLDAEYLFETERGPQTASFLKFDAYIKTLDEFRARRLGLKRLSIAADLQRERSDLKLQTFEDVMQADFLLCVRGLLHHPRALSRWFPRTLVYAEQFERDGFDLFFQAQSKKKFPAIAAVLQVKNRADLERRFAEASKSCSLSQWKIGEVPIPFEAYMALRSLETS
;
A
#
# COMPACT_ATOMS: atom_id res chain seq x y z
N MET A 1 4.63 -9.77 37.56
CA MET A 1 4.38 -8.44 38.16
C MET A 1 4.92 -7.31 37.28
N LEU A 2 6.20 -6.89 37.32
CA LEU A 2 6.67 -5.72 36.53
C LEU A 2 6.53 -5.85 34.98
N ILE A 3 6.67 -7.05 34.42
CA ILE A 3 6.51 -7.28 32.96
C ILE A 3 5.02 -7.28 32.56
N GLU A 4 4.17 -7.94 33.34
CA GLU A 4 2.71 -7.98 33.11
C GLU A 4 2.07 -6.59 33.23
N ASP A 5 2.56 -5.76 34.15
CA ASP A 5 2.09 -4.36 34.29
C ASP A 5 2.51 -3.50 33.08
N THR A 6 3.66 -3.80 32.46
CA THR A 6 4.15 -3.08 31.27
C THR A 6 3.39 -3.49 30.01
N GLU A 7 3.12 -4.78 29.83
CA GLU A 7 2.32 -5.29 28.71
C GLU A 7 0.87 -4.80 28.79
N ARG A 8 0.29 -4.79 29.98
CA ARG A 8 -1.06 -4.26 30.23
C ARG A 8 -1.14 -2.77 29.92
N ALA A 9 -0.16 -1.98 30.35
CA ALA A 9 -0.09 -0.56 30.02
C ALA A 9 0.03 -0.32 28.50
N ALA A 10 0.83 -1.12 27.79
CA ALA A 10 0.96 -1.03 26.33
C ALA A 10 -0.33 -1.45 25.61
N HIS A 11 -1.07 -2.43 26.13
CA HIS A 11 -2.40 -2.81 25.62
C HIS A 11 -3.40 -1.65 25.78
N ASP A 12 -3.51 -1.09 26.98
CA ASP A 12 -4.43 0.01 27.29
C ASP A 12 -4.12 1.26 26.44
N LEU A 13 -2.83 1.56 26.21
CA LEU A 13 -2.41 2.64 25.32
C LEU A 13 -2.93 2.47 23.88
N ARG A 14 -2.84 1.26 23.33
CA ARG A 14 -3.28 0.96 21.96
C ARG A 14 -4.80 1.00 21.82
N ASP A 15 -5.52 0.48 22.81
CA ASP A 15 -6.99 0.54 22.82
C ASP A 15 -7.49 2.00 22.92
N ASN A 16 -6.82 2.82 23.72
CA ASN A 16 -7.08 4.25 23.79
C ASN A 16 -6.78 4.94 22.45
N ALA A 17 -5.69 4.56 21.77
CA ALA A 17 -5.34 5.08 20.45
C ALA A 17 -6.41 4.72 19.40
N ILE A 18 -6.85 3.46 19.35
CA ILE A 18 -7.92 2.99 18.47
C ILE A 18 -9.22 3.74 18.75
N THR A 19 -9.58 3.93 20.02
CA THR A 19 -10.79 4.67 20.42
C THR A 19 -10.72 6.14 20.01
N ARG A 20 -9.56 6.78 20.21
CA ARG A 20 -9.29 8.18 19.81
C ARG A 20 -9.47 8.34 18.30
N VAL A 21 -8.84 7.46 17.50
CA VAL A 21 -8.96 7.48 16.04
C VAL A 21 -10.40 7.21 15.60
N GLY A 22 -11.06 6.20 16.17
CA GLY A 22 -12.44 5.85 15.83
C GLY A 22 -13.44 6.98 16.10
N THR A 23 -13.23 7.75 17.18
CA THR A 23 -14.04 8.94 17.49
C THR A 23 -13.89 10.00 16.40
N ARG A 24 -12.64 10.33 16.02
CA ARG A 24 -12.36 11.31 14.96
C ARG A 24 -12.82 10.81 13.59
N PHE A 25 -12.70 9.51 13.33
CA PHE A 25 -13.19 8.86 12.13
C PHE A 25 -14.70 9.05 11.97
N SER A 26 -15.47 8.81 13.04
CA SER A 26 -16.93 8.99 13.03
C SER A 26 -17.33 10.43 12.69
N MET A 27 -16.57 11.42 13.18
CA MET A 27 -16.80 12.83 12.87
C MET A 27 -16.52 13.16 11.40
N VAL A 28 -15.37 12.74 10.85
CA VAL A 28 -15.06 12.98 9.43
C VAL A 28 -16.00 12.18 8.52
N GLN A 29 -16.43 10.99 8.93
CA GLN A 29 -17.42 10.20 8.21
C GLN A 29 -18.78 10.93 8.14
N ASP A 30 -19.28 11.48 9.24
CA ASP A 30 -20.50 12.31 9.24
C ASP A 30 -20.32 13.55 8.34
N ALA A 31 -19.17 14.21 8.46
CA ALA A 31 -18.87 15.41 7.69
C ALA A 31 -18.79 15.14 6.19
N LEU A 32 -18.19 14.02 5.78
CA LEU A 32 -18.17 13.53 4.41
C LEU A 32 -19.59 13.18 3.98
N LEU A 33 -20.33 12.34 4.70
CA LEU A 33 -21.66 11.90 4.25
C LEU A 33 -22.68 13.03 4.12
N LYS A 34 -22.57 14.09 4.92
CA LYS A 34 -23.53 15.21 4.98
C LYS A 34 -23.00 16.53 4.42
N ASP A 35 -21.85 16.52 3.74
CA ASP A 35 -21.18 17.70 3.16
C ASP A 35 -21.12 18.90 4.12
N ARG A 36 -20.65 18.63 5.34
CA ARG A 36 -20.65 19.62 6.42
C ARG A 36 -19.60 20.71 6.19
N PRO A 37 -19.85 21.96 6.64
CA PRO A 37 -18.90 23.07 6.48
C PRO A 37 -17.52 22.86 7.15
N HIS A 38 -17.43 22.01 8.17
CA HIS A 38 -16.21 21.74 8.94
C HIS A 38 -15.45 20.49 8.48
N LEU A 39 -15.74 19.99 7.27
CA LEU A 39 -15.10 18.78 6.73
C LEU A 39 -13.57 18.85 6.72
N ASP A 40 -13.01 19.97 6.26
CA ASP A 40 -11.56 20.11 6.11
C ASP A 40 -10.83 20.02 7.46
N ASP A 41 -11.43 20.55 8.53
CA ASP A 41 -10.91 20.47 9.91
C ASP A 41 -11.09 19.06 10.49
N ALA A 42 -12.27 18.45 10.31
CA ALA A 42 -12.53 17.08 10.76
C ALA A 42 -11.57 16.06 10.10
N LEU A 43 -11.28 16.22 8.81
CA LEU A 43 -10.34 15.38 8.08
C LEU A 43 -8.92 15.52 8.63
N ARG A 44 -8.45 16.75 8.89
CA ARG A 44 -7.12 16.98 9.47
C ARG A 44 -7.01 16.37 10.86
N GLN A 45 -7.99 16.60 11.74
CA GLN A 45 -8.00 16.04 13.09
C GLN A 45 -8.01 14.51 13.10
N TYR A 46 -8.75 13.87 12.18
CA TYR A 46 -8.72 12.43 12.01
C TYR A 46 -7.34 11.92 11.56
N LEU A 47 -6.77 12.54 10.53
CA LEU A 47 -5.48 12.18 9.98
C LEU A 47 -4.32 12.42 10.97
N ASP A 48 -4.41 13.45 11.79
CA ASP A 48 -3.48 13.75 12.88
C ASP A 48 -3.59 12.68 13.98
N ALA A 49 -4.80 12.36 14.42
CA ALA A 49 -5.03 11.29 15.40
C ALA A 49 -4.52 9.92 14.90
N LEU A 50 -4.71 9.61 13.61
CA LEU A 50 -4.18 8.40 12.98
C LEU A 50 -2.65 8.38 13.02
N PHE A 51 -2.00 9.50 12.68
CA PHE A 51 -0.55 9.60 12.72
C PHE A 51 0.01 9.44 14.13
N GLU A 52 -0.62 10.06 15.13
CA GLU A 52 -0.24 9.89 16.53
C GLU A 52 -0.43 8.45 16.98
N ALA A 53 -1.56 7.82 16.61
CA ALA A 53 -1.84 6.43 16.97
C ALA A 53 -0.77 5.47 16.45
N PHE A 54 -0.16 5.71 15.28
CA PHE A 54 0.91 4.85 14.78
C PHE A 54 2.06 4.73 15.79
N ALA A 55 2.42 5.78 16.53
CA ALA A 55 3.47 5.72 17.55
C ALA A 55 3.16 4.70 18.67
N ASP A 56 1.88 4.51 19.00
CA ASP A 56 1.40 3.62 20.06
C ASP A 56 1.56 2.11 19.69
N PHE A 57 1.83 1.80 18.42
CA PHE A 57 2.07 0.43 17.92
C PHE A 57 3.56 0.06 17.84
N GLY A 58 4.46 0.95 18.28
CA GLY A 58 5.90 0.72 18.19
C GLY A 58 6.35 -0.54 18.91
N LEU A 59 7.17 -1.35 18.26
CA LEU A 59 7.87 -2.46 18.88
C LEU A 59 9.23 -1.99 19.42
N SER A 60 9.61 -2.50 20.59
CA SER A 60 10.89 -2.20 21.23
C SER A 60 11.38 -3.36 22.11
N GLY A 61 12.66 -3.29 22.48
CA GLY A 61 13.29 -4.14 23.49
C GLY A 61 13.42 -5.63 23.17
N PRO A 62 14.22 -6.36 23.97
CA PRO A 62 14.15 -7.82 23.99
C PRO A 62 12.81 -8.25 24.59
N ASP A 63 12.18 -9.24 23.97
CA ASP A 63 10.90 -9.80 24.38
C ASP A 63 11.04 -11.32 24.45
N ARG A 64 10.23 -11.98 25.29
CA ARG A 64 10.19 -13.45 25.32
C ARG A 64 9.53 -14.00 24.08
N GLU A 65 8.61 -13.24 23.50
CA GLU A 65 7.91 -13.62 22.29
C GLU A 65 8.80 -13.41 21.03
N PRO A 66 8.81 -14.37 20.10
CA PRO A 66 9.49 -14.20 18.82
C PRO A 66 9.03 -12.95 18.09
N ILE A 67 9.98 -12.20 17.50
CA ILE A 67 9.68 -10.94 16.82
C ILE A 67 8.61 -11.09 15.73
N ASP A 68 8.55 -12.24 15.06
CA ASP A 68 7.57 -12.47 14.02
C ASP A 68 6.14 -12.67 14.54
N ASP A 69 5.95 -13.22 15.76
CA ASP A 69 4.63 -13.27 16.41
C ASP A 69 4.18 -11.86 16.82
N ARG A 70 5.09 -11.06 17.41
CA ARG A 70 4.83 -9.66 17.76
C ARG A 70 4.44 -8.81 16.55
N VAL A 71 5.11 -9.01 15.40
CA VAL A 71 4.78 -8.32 14.14
C VAL A 71 3.39 -8.72 13.64
N VAL A 72 3.04 -10.00 13.68
CA VAL A 72 1.70 -10.49 13.28
C VAL A 72 0.63 -9.89 14.18
N ASP A 73 0.84 -9.86 15.49
CA ASP A 73 -0.08 -9.25 16.46
C ASP A 73 -0.29 -7.74 16.18
N MET A 74 0.78 -6.99 15.92
CA MET A 74 0.66 -5.57 15.56
C MET A 74 -0.09 -5.37 14.23
N ILE A 75 0.20 -6.19 13.20
CA ILE A 75 -0.55 -6.15 11.93
C ILE A 75 -2.04 -6.39 12.19
N ALA A 76 -2.39 -7.39 13.01
CA ALA A 76 -3.77 -7.71 13.35
C ALA A 76 -4.46 -6.52 14.05
N LYS A 77 -3.84 -5.95 15.10
CA LYS A 77 -4.40 -4.82 15.86
C LYS A 77 -4.53 -3.53 15.04
N MET A 78 -3.62 -3.29 14.08
CA MET A 78 -3.69 -2.13 13.19
C MET A 78 -4.75 -2.26 12.08
N LYS A 79 -5.44 -3.41 11.94
CA LYS A 79 -6.48 -3.60 10.91
C LYS A 79 -7.54 -2.51 10.96
N ILE A 80 -8.03 -2.18 12.16
CA ILE A 80 -9.09 -1.18 12.31
C ILE A 80 -8.66 0.21 11.84
N LEU A 81 -7.40 0.59 12.09
CA LEU A 81 -6.85 1.86 11.61
C LEU A 81 -6.75 1.89 10.08
N ARG A 82 -6.30 0.78 9.49
CA ARG A 82 -6.25 0.60 8.03
C ARG A 82 -7.65 0.69 7.42
N ASP A 83 -8.62 -0.02 7.98
CA ASP A 83 -9.99 -0.08 7.46
C ASP A 83 -10.64 1.31 7.49
N GLN A 84 -10.56 2.01 8.63
CA GLN A 84 -11.07 3.39 8.78
C GLN A 84 -10.37 4.37 7.80
N PHE A 85 -9.07 4.21 7.57
CA PHE A 85 -8.35 5.03 6.59
C PHE A 85 -8.85 4.80 5.17
N LEU A 86 -9.02 3.54 4.76
CA LEU A 86 -9.53 3.21 3.43
C LEU A 86 -10.99 3.63 3.25
N GLU A 87 -11.83 3.52 4.28
CA GLU A 87 -13.20 4.05 4.26
C GLU A 87 -13.22 5.57 4.08
N CYS A 88 -12.36 6.29 4.80
CA CYS A 88 -12.22 7.74 4.65
C CYS A 88 -11.78 8.11 3.22
N ALA A 89 -10.79 7.40 2.67
CA ALA A 89 -10.31 7.62 1.30
C ALA A 89 -11.39 7.33 0.24
N ASP A 90 -12.16 6.25 0.38
CA ASP A 90 -13.26 5.94 -0.54
C ASP A 90 -14.37 6.99 -0.48
N LEU A 91 -14.74 7.45 0.71
CA LEU A 91 -15.72 8.52 0.88
C LEU A 91 -15.24 9.84 0.27
N ALA A 92 -13.96 10.19 0.44
CA ALA A 92 -13.37 11.37 -0.18
C ALA A 92 -13.36 11.29 -1.72
N ALA A 93 -13.08 10.11 -2.30
CA ALA A 93 -13.06 9.89 -3.74
C ALA A 93 -14.43 10.14 -4.41
N LYS A 94 -15.51 10.00 -3.66
CA LYS A 94 -16.90 10.17 -4.12
C LYS A 94 -17.38 11.63 -4.06
N LYS A 95 -16.60 12.54 -3.49
CA LYS A 95 -16.94 13.98 -3.44
C LYS A 95 -16.56 14.71 -4.71
N GLU A 96 -17.19 15.87 -4.93
CA GLU A 96 -16.80 16.76 -6.03
C GLU A 96 -15.40 17.33 -5.80
N ARG A 97 -15.10 17.74 -4.57
CA ARG A 97 -13.78 18.21 -4.11
C ARG A 97 -12.80 17.06 -3.79
N TYR A 98 -12.87 15.94 -4.53
CA TYR A 98 -12.05 14.76 -4.21
C TYR A 98 -10.55 15.08 -4.27
N ALA A 99 -10.11 15.92 -5.21
CA ALA A 99 -8.70 16.26 -5.39
C ALA A 99 -8.13 17.00 -4.17
N GLU A 100 -8.87 17.97 -3.61
CA GLU A 100 -8.44 18.71 -2.42
C GLU A 100 -8.39 17.82 -1.18
N LEU A 101 -9.40 16.96 -1.00
CA LEU A 101 -9.44 16.03 0.13
C LEU A 101 -8.32 14.99 0.05
N HIS A 102 -8.11 14.41 -1.13
CA HIS A 102 -7.05 13.44 -1.35
C HIS A 102 -5.65 14.05 -1.29
N ALA A 103 -5.47 15.34 -1.56
CA ALA A 103 -4.19 16.02 -1.33
C ALA A 103 -3.81 16.01 0.16
N VAL A 104 -4.77 16.20 1.07
CA VAL A 104 -4.54 16.12 2.53
C VAL A 104 -4.24 14.68 2.95
N ILE A 105 -5.01 13.70 2.43
CA ILE A 105 -4.78 12.27 2.69
C ILE A 105 -3.40 11.84 2.21
N ARG A 106 -3.01 12.22 0.99
CA ARG A 106 -1.71 11.90 0.39
C ARG A 106 -0.55 12.48 1.20
N SER A 107 -0.66 13.74 1.62
CA SER A 107 0.34 14.39 2.47
C SER A 107 0.54 13.62 3.78
N ARG A 108 -0.57 13.23 4.43
CA ARG A 108 -0.50 12.44 5.67
C ARG A 108 0.08 11.05 5.45
N LEU A 109 -0.28 10.38 4.35
CA LEU A 109 0.28 9.08 3.98
C LEU A 109 1.80 9.14 3.78
N GLY A 110 2.29 10.26 3.22
CA GLY A 110 3.72 10.56 3.13
C GLY A 110 4.38 10.66 4.51
N ALA A 111 3.81 11.46 5.41
CA ALA A 111 4.35 11.63 6.75
C ALA A 111 4.49 10.30 7.51
N LEU A 112 3.54 9.36 7.33
CA LEU A 112 3.59 8.03 7.96
C LEU A 112 4.81 7.18 7.56
N LEU A 113 5.49 7.49 6.43
CA LEU A 113 6.73 6.80 6.05
C LEU A 113 7.84 6.94 7.10
N ALA A 114 7.78 7.96 7.97
CA ALA A 114 8.70 8.12 9.09
C ALA A 114 8.70 6.89 10.03
N TYR A 115 7.56 6.22 10.20
CA TYR A 115 7.45 5.01 11.03
C TYR A 115 8.14 3.77 10.42
N LYS A 116 8.60 3.83 9.16
CA LYS A 116 9.43 2.77 8.56
C LYS A 116 10.91 2.87 8.98
N LEU A 117 11.28 3.91 9.71
CA LEU A 117 12.65 4.29 10.06
C LEU A 117 12.90 4.19 11.57
N ALA A 118 14.16 4.28 11.97
CA ALA A 118 14.54 4.41 13.36
C ALA A 118 14.03 5.74 13.94
N PRO A 119 13.45 5.75 15.15
CA PRO A 119 13.17 6.99 15.88
C PRO A 119 14.47 7.70 16.29
N ARG A 120 14.48 9.03 16.29
CA ARG A 120 15.68 9.87 16.54
C ARG A 120 16.39 9.58 17.87
N ASP A 121 15.64 9.20 18.89
CA ASP A 121 16.13 9.08 20.27
C ASP A 121 16.49 7.63 20.65
N VAL A 122 16.54 6.71 19.68
CA VAL A 122 16.78 5.28 19.93
C VAL A 122 18.19 4.87 19.53
N VAL A 123 19.06 4.63 20.52
CA VAL A 123 20.47 4.22 20.32
C VAL A 123 20.59 2.79 19.78
N HIS A 124 19.68 1.89 20.17
CA HIS A 124 19.65 0.50 19.72
C HIS A 124 18.34 0.19 19.02
N PHE A 125 18.39 0.21 17.68
CA PHE A 125 17.22 0.01 16.85
C PHE A 125 17.35 -1.27 16.01
N ASN A 126 16.36 -2.15 16.12
CA ASN A 126 16.23 -3.29 15.22
C ASN A 126 15.29 -2.93 14.07
N HIS A 127 15.80 -2.89 12.85
CA HIS A 127 15.02 -2.59 11.64
C HIS A 127 13.80 -3.51 11.43
N LEU A 128 13.77 -4.70 12.05
CA LEU A 128 12.63 -5.62 12.01
C LEU A 128 11.45 -5.13 12.83
N TRP A 129 11.66 -4.24 13.81
CA TRP A 129 10.60 -3.65 14.63
C TRP A 129 9.59 -2.86 13.79
N CYS A 130 9.99 -2.36 12.62
CA CYS A 130 9.10 -1.61 11.73
C CYS A 130 8.39 -2.47 10.67
N ASP A 131 8.54 -3.80 10.67
CA ASP A 131 7.95 -4.63 9.61
C ASP A 131 6.42 -4.58 9.58
N HIS A 132 5.76 -4.40 10.73
CA HIS A 132 4.31 -4.20 10.78
C HIS A 132 3.88 -2.86 10.13
N TYR A 133 4.62 -1.76 10.36
CA TYR A 133 4.38 -0.49 9.64
C TYR A 133 4.62 -0.63 8.14
N ARG A 134 5.69 -1.32 7.73
CA ARG A 134 5.99 -1.59 6.32
C ARG A 134 4.84 -2.33 5.65
N PHE A 135 4.28 -3.32 6.32
CA PHE A 135 3.13 -4.08 5.85
C PHE A 135 1.88 -3.19 5.73
N VAL A 136 1.49 -2.52 6.82
CA VAL A 136 0.24 -1.73 6.87
C VAL A 136 0.27 -0.55 5.91
N LEU A 137 1.41 0.15 5.78
CA LEU A 137 1.53 1.27 4.85
C LEU A 137 1.47 0.84 3.39
N ARG A 138 2.04 -0.32 3.05
CA ARG A 138 1.88 -0.92 1.72
C ARG A 138 0.41 -1.27 1.46
N GLU A 139 -0.26 -1.90 2.42
CA GLU A 139 -1.68 -2.26 2.35
C GLU A 139 -2.57 -1.03 2.17
N MET A 140 -2.36 0.03 2.94
CA MET A 140 -3.06 1.31 2.83
C MET A 140 -2.82 1.95 1.46
N PHE A 141 -1.58 1.99 0.99
CA PHE A 141 -1.23 2.61 -0.29
C PHE A 141 -1.89 1.89 -1.47
N ILE A 142 -1.77 0.56 -1.54
CA ILE A 142 -2.43 -0.24 -2.59
C ILE A 142 -3.94 -0.05 -2.52
N GLY A 143 -4.51 -0.08 -1.31
CA GLY A 143 -5.94 0.11 -1.12
C GLY A 143 -6.43 1.45 -1.64
N VAL A 144 -5.72 2.56 -1.37
CA VAL A 144 -6.10 3.86 -1.93
C VAL A 144 -6.08 3.85 -3.45
N ILE A 145 -5.04 3.27 -4.07
CA ILE A 145 -4.94 3.20 -5.53
C ILE A 145 -6.06 2.34 -6.12
N ALA A 146 -6.36 1.20 -5.52
CA ALA A 146 -7.48 0.33 -5.93
C ALA A 146 -8.82 1.07 -5.84
N LEU A 147 -9.08 1.80 -4.75
CA LEU A 147 -10.30 2.61 -4.59
C LEU A 147 -10.39 3.73 -5.62
N LEU A 148 -9.30 4.46 -5.88
CA LEU A 148 -9.29 5.54 -6.87
C LEU A 148 -9.51 5.01 -8.29
N VAL A 149 -8.88 3.89 -8.66
CA VAL A 149 -9.10 3.21 -9.95
C VAL A 149 -10.55 2.75 -10.08
N LYS A 150 -11.11 2.13 -9.03
CA LYS A 150 -12.50 1.67 -8.99
C LYS A 150 -13.50 2.82 -9.13
N ASN A 151 -13.22 3.96 -8.50
CA ASN A 151 -14.01 5.19 -8.62
C ASN A 151 -13.67 6.02 -9.88
N GLN A 152 -12.83 5.50 -10.78
CA GLN A 152 -12.40 6.15 -12.03
C GLN A 152 -11.76 7.54 -11.84
N ARG A 153 -11.09 7.77 -10.70
CA ARG A 153 -10.34 8.99 -10.38
C ARG A 153 -8.90 8.87 -10.87
N PHE A 154 -8.71 8.68 -12.17
CA PHE A 154 -7.41 8.38 -12.78
C PHE A 154 -6.41 9.54 -12.72
N ASP A 155 -6.90 10.77 -12.76
CA ASP A 155 -6.15 11.98 -12.49
C ASP A 155 -5.59 11.97 -11.06
N GLU A 156 -6.41 11.57 -10.08
CA GLU A 156 -5.96 11.48 -8.70
C GLU A 156 -4.98 10.31 -8.49
N VAL A 157 -5.17 9.17 -9.17
CA VAL A 157 -4.15 8.11 -9.22
C VAL A 157 -2.81 8.70 -9.65
N ASN A 158 -2.75 9.47 -10.73
CA ASN A 158 -1.51 10.13 -11.15
C ASN A 158 -0.95 11.07 -10.08
N ASN A 159 -1.78 11.86 -9.40
CA ASN A 159 -1.31 12.71 -8.32
C ASN A 159 -0.67 11.92 -7.16
N TYR A 160 -1.10 10.68 -6.89
CA TYR A 160 -0.41 9.79 -5.95
C TYR A 160 0.89 9.19 -6.50
N LEU A 161 0.95 8.85 -7.78
CA LEU A 161 2.11 8.20 -8.37
C LEU A 161 3.23 9.17 -8.76
N ASP A 162 2.89 10.44 -9.01
CA ASP A 162 3.83 11.51 -9.36
C ASP A 162 4.31 12.30 -8.14
N ALA A 163 3.72 12.07 -6.97
CA ALA A 163 4.08 12.79 -5.75
C ALA A 163 5.46 12.40 -5.22
N GLU A 164 6.18 13.43 -4.76
CA GLU A 164 7.33 13.30 -3.87
C GLU A 164 6.83 13.36 -2.43
N TYR A 165 6.80 12.19 -1.76
CA TYR A 165 6.27 12.06 -0.40
C TYR A 165 7.29 12.57 0.61
N LEU A 166 6.92 13.62 1.34
CA LEU A 166 7.72 14.21 2.42
C LEU A 166 7.54 13.41 3.71
N PHE A 167 8.66 13.07 4.37
CA PHE A 167 8.68 12.45 5.68
C PHE A 167 9.91 12.87 6.48
N GLU A 168 9.80 12.79 7.81
CA GLU A 168 10.89 13.10 8.72
C GLU A 168 11.87 11.93 8.85
N THR A 169 13.16 12.25 8.90
CA THR A 169 14.23 11.31 9.24
C THR A 169 15.12 11.88 10.34
N GLU A 170 16.07 11.12 10.85
CA GLU A 170 17.09 11.64 11.78
C GLU A 170 17.93 12.78 11.19
N ARG A 171 18.11 12.78 9.86
CA ARG A 171 18.88 13.80 9.13
C ARG A 171 18.04 15.00 8.71
N GLY A 172 16.78 15.07 9.17
CA GLY A 172 15.80 16.08 8.76
C GLY A 172 14.82 15.55 7.69
N PRO A 173 14.03 16.46 7.10
CA PRO A 173 13.01 16.11 6.12
C PRO A 173 13.64 15.50 4.84
N GLN A 174 13.01 14.45 4.32
CA GLN A 174 13.37 13.83 3.04
C GLN A 174 12.13 13.63 2.18
N THR A 175 12.33 13.55 0.86
CA THR A 175 11.29 13.14 -0.07
C THR A 175 11.62 11.80 -0.72
N ALA A 176 10.59 11.06 -1.12
CA ALA A 176 10.74 9.90 -1.97
C ALA A 176 9.49 9.67 -2.84
N SER A 177 9.68 9.04 -4.00
CA SER A 177 8.58 8.53 -4.83
C SER A 177 7.72 7.48 -4.10
N PHE A 178 6.56 7.16 -4.67
CA PHE A 178 5.64 6.14 -4.17
C PHE A 178 6.27 4.75 -3.98
N LEU A 179 7.39 4.46 -4.67
CA LEU A 179 8.13 3.21 -4.49
C LEU A 179 8.58 3.00 -3.04
N LYS A 180 8.68 4.07 -2.25
CA LYS A 180 9.02 4.02 -0.82
C LYS A 180 7.94 3.33 0.00
N PHE A 181 6.69 3.19 -0.46
CA PHE A 181 5.65 2.43 0.25
C PHE A 181 5.88 0.92 0.18
N ASP A 182 6.46 0.38 -0.90
CA ASP A 182 6.84 -1.03 -0.95
C ASP A 182 8.00 -1.32 0.01
N ALA A 183 8.01 -2.53 0.55
CA ALA A 183 9.10 -3.07 1.34
C ALA A 183 8.97 -4.59 1.45
N TYR A 184 10.10 -5.27 1.50
CA TYR A 184 10.14 -6.69 1.83
C TYR A 184 9.94 -6.88 3.35
N ILE A 185 9.03 -7.78 3.74
CA ILE A 185 8.68 -8.01 5.14
C ILE A 185 9.42 -9.25 5.65
N LYS A 186 10.67 -9.04 6.04
CA LYS A 186 11.63 -10.11 6.37
C LYS A 186 11.18 -10.97 7.54
N THR A 187 10.56 -10.37 8.55
CA THR A 187 10.01 -11.09 9.71
C THR A 187 8.97 -12.14 9.32
N LEU A 188 8.17 -11.88 8.29
CA LEU A 188 7.15 -12.83 7.80
C LEU A 188 7.77 -13.83 6.83
N ASP A 189 8.28 -13.36 5.70
CA ASP A 189 8.63 -14.22 4.58
C ASP A 189 9.92 -15.03 4.79
N GLU A 190 10.77 -14.65 5.77
CA GLU A 190 11.94 -15.46 6.16
C GLU A 190 11.80 -16.05 7.57
N PHE A 191 11.61 -15.19 8.59
CA PHE A 191 11.79 -15.64 9.97
C PHE A 191 10.64 -16.53 10.43
N ARG A 192 9.39 -16.09 10.23
CA ARG A 192 8.20 -16.88 10.51
C ARG A 192 8.15 -18.13 9.65
N ALA A 193 8.37 -17.99 8.35
CA ALA A 193 8.36 -19.11 7.41
C ALA A 193 9.31 -20.23 7.84
N ARG A 194 10.55 -19.88 8.20
CA ARG A 194 11.55 -20.83 8.68
C ARG A 194 11.22 -21.40 10.06
N ARG A 195 10.84 -20.57 11.03
CA ARG A 195 10.55 -21.00 12.42
C ARG A 195 9.40 -22.00 12.47
N LEU A 196 8.36 -21.76 11.67
CA LEU A 196 7.15 -22.58 11.63
C LEU A 196 7.15 -23.65 10.52
N GLY A 197 8.20 -23.73 9.70
CA GLY A 197 8.30 -24.70 8.60
C GLY A 197 7.21 -24.52 7.53
N LEU A 198 6.74 -23.29 7.31
CA LEU A 198 5.64 -23.00 6.40
C LEU A 198 6.10 -23.06 4.94
N LYS A 199 5.37 -23.82 4.12
CA LYS A 199 5.61 -23.94 2.67
C LYS A 199 4.76 -22.92 1.89
N ARG A 200 4.95 -21.64 2.19
CA ARG A 200 4.24 -20.53 1.54
C ARG A 200 5.20 -19.71 0.67
N LEU A 201 4.70 -19.19 -0.45
CA LEU A 201 5.49 -18.31 -1.33
C LEU A 201 5.69 -16.91 -0.74
N SER A 202 4.66 -16.38 -0.07
CA SER A 202 4.76 -15.14 0.72
C SER A 202 3.67 -15.15 1.80
N ILE A 203 4.09 -15.16 3.06
CA ILE A 203 3.20 -15.04 4.21
C ILE A 203 2.62 -13.62 4.25
N ALA A 204 3.40 -12.62 3.82
CA ALA A 204 2.88 -11.26 3.70
C ALA A 204 1.71 -11.18 2.71
N ALA A 205 1.80 -11.86 1.56
CA ALA A 205 0.70 -11.91 0.59
C ALA A 205 -0.52 -12.66 1.14
N ASP A 206 -0.31 -13.77 1.87
CA ASP A 206 -1.37 -14.53 2.54
C ASP A 206 -2.15 -13.63 3.53
N LEU A 207 -1.44 -12.94 4.42
CA LEU A 207 -2.06 -12.01 5.37
C LEU A 207 -2.81 -10.87 4.67
N GLN A 208 -2.25 -10.29 3.61
CA GLN A 208 -2.92 -9.21 2.88
C GLN A 208 -4.22 -9.71 2.22
N ARG A 209 -4.23 -10.95 1.70
CA ARG A 209 -5.44 -11.58 1.15
C ARG A 209 -6.50 -11.83 2.22
N GLU A 210 -6.12 -12.44 3.35
CA GLU A 210 -7.02 -12.70 4.49
C GLU A 210 -7.67 -11.42 5.02
N ARG A 211 -6.95 -10.30 4.94
CA ARG A 211 -7.39 -8.97 5.38
C ARG A 211 -8.08 -8.16 4.28
N SER A 212 -8.26 -8.71 3.08
CA SER A 212 -9.02 -8.05 2.00
C SER A 212 -10.51 -8.40 2.10
N ASP A 213 -11.05 -8.35 3.32
CA ASP A 213 -12.45 -8.59 3.68
C ASP A 213 -13.27 -7.28 3.77
N LEU A 214 -12.60 -6.13 3.65
CA LEU A 214 -13.22 -4.82 3.63
C LEU A 214 -14.07 -4.67 2.36
N LYS A 215 -15.40 -4.58 2.51
CA LYS A 215 -16.39 -4.58 1.41
C LYS A 215 -16.29 -3.42 0.41
N LEU A 216 -15.31 -2.53 0.56
CA LEU A 216 -15.05 -1.44 -0.38
C LEU A 216 -14.38 -1.93 -1.68
N GLN A 217 -13.58 -3.01 -1.62
CA GLN A 217 -12.81 -3.51 -2.74
C GLN A 217 -12.59 -5.03 -2.63
N THR A 218 -12.50 -5.69 -3.77
CA THR A 218 -12.19 -7.13 -3.84
C THR A 218 -10.67 -7.35 -3.75
N PHE A 219 -10.24 -8.59 -3.53
CA PHE A 219 -8.81 -8.90 -3.60
C PHE A 219 -8.27 -8.78 -5.04
N GLU A 220 -9.12 -9.00 -6.05
CA GLU A 220 -8.80 -8.73 -7.45
C GLU A 220 -8.54 -7.24 -7.70
N ASP A 221 -9.33 -6.33 -7.11
CA ASP A 221 -9.06 -4.88 -7.18
C ASP A 221 -7.67 -4.55 -6.60
N VAL A 222 -7.32 -5.18 -5.47
CA VAL A 222 -6.01 -5.02 -4.81
C VAL A 222 -4.87 -5.56 -5.68
N MET A 223 -5.03 -6.74 -6.29
CA MET A 223 -4.04 -7.31 -7.21
C MET A 223 -3.79 -6.42 -8.43
N GLN A 224 -4.86 -5.87 -9.00
CA GLN A 224 -4.78 -4.96 -10.14
C GLN A 224 -4.02 -3.67 -9.79
N ALA A 225 -4.30 -3.09 -8.64
CA ALA A 225 -3.56 -1.92 -8.16
C ALA A 225 -2.08 -2.25 -7.87
N ASP A 226 -1.80 -3.38 -7.23
CA ASP A 226 -0.43 -3.84 -6.96
C ASP A 226 0.38 -4.02 -8.25
N PHE A 227 -0.25 -4.58 -9.29
CA PHE A 227 0.36 -4.73 -10.61
C PHE A 227 0.54 -3.39 -11.33
N LEU A 228 -0.46 -2.51 -11.30
CA LEU A 228 -0.41 -1.17 -11.87
C LEU A 228 0.77 -0.37 -11.28
N LEU A 229 0.97 -0.44 -9.97
CA LEU A 229 2.09 0.19 -9.26
C LEU A 229 3.45 -0.34 -9.72
N CYS A 230 3.54 -1.67 -9.92
CA CYS A 230 4.73 -2.28 -10.49
C CYS A 230 5.03 -1.73 -11.90
N VAL A 231 4.05 -1.78 -12.81
CA VAL A 231 4.22 -1.31 -14.20
C VAL A 231 4.57 0.17 -14.23
N ARG A 232 3.87 1.02 -13.46
CA ARG A 232 4.19 2.44 -13.31
C ARG A 232 5.65 2.64 -12.87
N GLY A 233 6.08 1.91 -11.84
CA GLY A 233 7.44 1.97 -11.32
C GLY A 233 8.48 1.59 -12.37
N LEU A 234 8.23 0.54 -13.15
CA LEU A 234 9.13 0.08 -14.21
C LEU A 234 9.27 1.11 -15.34
N LEU A 235 8.16 1.77 -15.73
CA LEU A 235 8.14 2.70 -16.86
C LEU A 235 8.79 4.06 -16.54
N HIS A 236 8.72 4.51 -15.28
CA HIS A 236 9.13 5.87 -14.89
C HIS A 236 10.32 5.92 -13.94
N HIS A 237 10.64 4.80 -13.28
CA HIS A 237 11.77 4.70 -12.35
C HIS A 237 12.69 3.49 -12.64
N PRO A 238 13.10 3.24 -13.91
CA PRO A 238 13.85 2.03 -14.27
C PRO A 238 15.23 1.93 -13.59
N ARG A 239 15.79 3.07 -13.17
CA ARG A 239 17.09 3.18 -12.49
C ARG A 239 16.97 3.34 -10.97
N ALA A 240 15.77 3.29 -10.41
CA ALA A 240 15.62 3.40 -8.96
C ALA A 240 16.27 2.19 -8.26
N LEU A 241 16.92 2.47 -7.13
CA LEU A 241 17.54 1.45 -6.27
C LEU A 241 16.48 0.55 -5.62
N SER A 242 15.29 1.08 -5.39
CA SER A 242 14.12 0.35 -4.89
C SER A 242 13.11 0.19 -6.02
N ARG A 243 12.39 -0.93 -6.02
CA ARG A 243 11.37 -1.24 -7.02
C ARG A 243 10.14 -1.79 -6.34
N TRP A 244 8.99 -1.53 -6.95
CA TRP A 244 7.73 -2.07 -6.51
C TRP A 244 7.58 -3.52 -6.97
N PHE A 245 7.60 -4.47 -6.04
CA PHE A 245 7.36 -5.88 -6.35
C PHE A 245 5.90 -6.25 -6.08
N PRO A 246 5.16 -6.79 -7.07
CA PRO A 246 3.73 -7.02 -6.97
C PRO A 246 3.43 -8.35 -6.24
N ARG A 247 3.61 -8.36 -4.91
CA ARG A 247 3.55 -9.57 -4.06
C ARG A 247 2.22 -10.30 -4.13
N THR A 248 1.13 -9.59 -4.35
CA THR A 248 -0.22 -10.18 -4.40
C THR A 248 -0.41 -11.11 -5.61
N LEU A 249 0.46 -11.02 -6.63
CA LEU A 249 0.38 -11.85 -7.83
C LEU A 249 0.73 -13.32 -7.61
N VAL A 250 1.10 -13.73 -6.39
CA VAL A 250 1.10 -15.15 -5.98
C VAL A 250 -0.27 -15.81 -6.15
N TYR A 251 -1.33 -15.02 -6.27
CA TYR A 251 -2.70 -15.46 -6.50
C TYR A 251 -3.22 -15.14 -7.91
N ALA A 252 -2.35 -14.73 -8.83
CA ALA A 252 -2.76 -14.22 -10.15
C ALA A 252 -2.75 -15.26 -11.29
N GLU A 253 -2.57 -16.55 -10.99
CA GLU A 253 -2.52 -17.64 -11.99
C GLU A 253 -3.72 -17.61 -12.95
N GLN A 254 -4.92 -17.28 -12.46
CA GLN A 254 -6.13 -17.18 -13.28
C GLN A 254 -6.06 -16.05 -14.34
N PHE A 255 -5.27 -15.00 -14.11
CA PHE A 255 -5.14 -13.86 -15.01
C PHE A 255 -4.07 -14.04 -16.09
N GLU A 256 -3.36 -15.17 -16.11
CA GLU A 256 -2.36 -15.44 -17.14
C GLU A 256 -2.98 -15.62 -18.53
N ARG A 257 -4.26 -16.02 -18.59
CA ARG A 257 -4.98 -16.18 -19.86
C ARG A 257 -5.66 -14.90 -20.31
N ASP A 258 -6.41 -14.26 -19.41
CA ASP A 258 -7.33 -13.18 -19.76
C ASP A 258 -6.75 -11.78 -19.46
N GLY A 259 -5.63 -11.71 -18.74
CA GLY A 259 -5.08 -10.45 -18.21
C GLY A 259 -5.96 -9.88 -17.09
N PHE A 260 -5.46 -8.84 -16.43
CA PHE A 260 -6.25 -8.13 -15.42
C PHE A 260 -7.34 -7.28 -16.08
N ASP A 261 -8.55 -7.25 -15.51
CA ASP A 261 -9.71 -6.53 -16.05
C ASP A 261 -9.40 -5.08 -16.44
N LEU A 262 -8.65 -4.36 -15.62
CA LEU A 262 -8.17 -3.01 -15.92
C LEU A 262 -7.49 -3.00 -17.30
N PHE A 263 -6.46 -3.83 -17.48
CA PHE A 263 -5.69 -3.89 -18.73
C PHE A 263 -6.44 -4.54 -19.88
N PHE A 264 -7.27 -5.56 -19.61
CA PHE A 264 -8.13 -6.18 -20.61
C PHE A 264 -9.11 -5.16 -21.20
N GLN A 265 -9.73 -4.33 -20.36
CA GLN A 265 -10.59 -3.24 -20.79
C GLN A 265 -9.84 -2.19 -21.63
N ALA A 266 -8.53 -2.03 -21.43
CA ALA A 266 -7.68 -1.16 -22.25
C ALA A 266 -7.60 -1.60 -23.72
N GLN A 267 -8.01 -2.83 -24.07
CA GLN A 267 -8.15 -3.25 -25.48
C GLN A 267 -9.25 -2.46 -26.21
N SER A 268 -10.25 -1.95 -25.49
CA SER A 268 -11.26 -1.06 -26.06
C SER A 268 -10.68 0.33 -26.32
N LYS A 269 -10.83 0.85 -27.56
CA LYS A 269 -10.48 2.23 -27.93
C LYS A 269 -11.08 3.28 -26.98
N LYS A 270 -12.21 2.98 -26.34
CA LYS A 270 -12.90 3.89 -25.42
C LYS A 270 -12.25 3.94 -24.03
N LYS A 271 -11.65 2.83 -23.57
CA LYS A 271 -11.11 2.70 -22.20
C LYS A 271 -9.59 2.77 -22.13
N PHE A 272 -8.88 2.53 -23.25
CA PHE A 272 -7.43 2.74 -23.32
C PHE A 272 -6.97 4.13 -22.83
N PRO A 273 -7.63 5.26 -23.18
CA PRO A 273 -7.16 6.59 -22.77
C PRO A 273 -7.02 6.76 -21.25
N ALA A 274 -7.88 6.13 -20.45
CA ALA A 274 -7.81 6.20 -19.00
C ALA A 274 -6.55 5.53 -18.45
N ILE A 275 -6.24 4.32 -18.92
CA ILE A 275 -5.04 3.58 -18.48
C ILE A 275 -3.77 4.18 -19.08
N ALA A 276 -3.84 4.64 -20.32
CA ALA A 276 -2.77 5.37 -20.96
C ALA A 276 -2.42 6.65 -20.18
N ALA A 277 -3.42 7.36 -19.65
CA ALA A 277 -3.23 8.51 -18.79
C ALA A 277 -2.55 8.13 -17.47
N VAL A 278 -2.96 7.03 -16.81
CA VAL A 278 -2.32 6.57 -15.55
C VAL A 278 -0.88 6.08 -15.79
N LEU A 279 -0.65 5.32 -16.86
CA LEU A 279 0.69 4.85 -17.22
C LEU A 279 1.54 5.97 -17.86
N GLN A 280 0.93 7.11 -18.18
CA GLN A 280 1.51 8.22 -18.95
C GLN A 280 2.24 7.73 -20.20
N VAL A 281 1.54 6.96 -21.01
CA VAL A 281 1.97 6.47 -22.33
C VAL A 281 1.09 7.07 -23.40
N LYS A 282 1.66 7.39 -24.57
CA LYS A 282 0.93 8.08 -25.63
C LYS A 282 -0.09 7.19 -26.32
N ASN A 283 0.27 5.94 -26.52
CA ASN A 283 -0.51 4.92 -27.21
C ASN A 283 0.07 3.54 -26.85
N ARG A 284 -0.55 2.49 -27.39
CA ARG A 284 -0.11 1.12 -27.14
C ARG A 284 1.33 0.86 -27.59
N ALA A 285 1.72 1.32 -28.77
CA ALA A 285 3.09 1.12 -29.28
C ALA A 285 4.13 1.79 -28.37
N ASP A 286 3.81 2.96 -27.79
CA ASP A 286 4.65 3.62 -26.79
C ASP A 286 4.77 2.78 -25.51
N LEU A 287 3.67 2.18 -25.03
CA LEU A 287 3.69 1.26 -23.89
C LEU A 287 4.58 0.05 -24.16
N GLU A 288 4.38 -0.65 -25.27
CA GLU A 288 5.15 -1.85 -25.64
C GLU A 288 6.64 -1.54 -25.73
N ARG A 289 7.01 -0.44 -26.41
CA ARG A 289 8.40 0.00 -26.52
C ARG A 289 9.01 0.31 -25.15
N ARG A 290 8.37 1.18 -24.35
CA ARG A 290 8.91 1.58 -23.03
C ARG A 290 8.97 0.40 -22.07
N PHE A 291 8.00 -0.51 -22.14
CA PHE A 291 8.02 -1.73 -21.34
C PHE A 291 9.16 -2.68 -21.76
N ALA A 292 9.42 -2.84 -23.06
CA ALA A 292 10.56 -3.64 -23.53
C ALA A 292 11.91 -3.06 -23.08
N GLU A 293 12.06 -1.73 -23.08
CA GLU A 293 13.23 -1.03 -22.55
C GLU A 293 13.37 -1.23 -21.03
N ALA A 294 12.26 -1.08 -20.30
CA ALA A 294 12.21 -1.33 -18.87
C ALA A 294 12.52 -2.80 -18.54
N SER A 295 12.03 -3.76 -19.32
CA SER A 295 12.26 -5.19 -19.14
C SER A 295 13.76 -5.53 -19.12
N LYS A 296 14.51 -4.97 -20.08
CA LYS A 296 15.97 -5.12 -20.16
C LYS A 296 16.67 -4.43 -19.00
N SER A 297 16.36 -3.15 -18.78
CA SER A 297 16.99 -2.33 -17.73
C SER A 297 16.72 -2.88 -16.32
N CYS A 298 15.56 -3.52 -16.16
CA CYS A 298 15.12 -4.07 -14.90
C CYS A 298 15.40 -5.55 -14.72
N SER A 299 15.96 -6.22 -15.73
CA SER A 299 16.19 -7.68 -15.71
C SER A 299 14.92 -8.45 -15.31
N LEU A 300 13.76 -8.09 -15.90
CA LEU A 300 12.47 -8.68 -15.53
C LEU A 300 12.40 -10.18 -15.78
N SER A 301 13.25 -10.73 -16.64
CA SER A 301 13.40 -12.18 -16.81
C SER A 301 13.86 -12.91 -15.53
N GLN A 302 14.45 -12.19 -14.58
CA GLN A 302 14.85 -12.73 -13.28
C GLN A 302 13.74 -12.60 -12.22
N TRP A 303 12.67 -11.88 -12.51
CA TRP A 303 11.57 -11.69 -11.57
C TRP A 303 10.67 -12.92 -11.57
N LYS A 304 10.52 -13.51 -10.39
CA LYS A 304 9.76 -14.74 -10.21
C LYS A 304 8.85 -14.66 -9.02
N ILE A 305 7.76 -15.41 -9.09
CA ILE A 305 6.92 -15.75 -7.96
C ILE A 305 7.08 -17.25 -7.70
N GLY A 306 7.72 -17.58 -6.58
CA GLY A 306 8.29 -18.91 -6.41
C GLY A 306 9.30 -19.19 -7.52
N GLU A 307 9.09 -20.26 -8.27
CA GLU A 307 9.95 -20.65 -9.39
C GLU A 307 9.46 -20.14 -10.76
N VAL A 308 8.28 -19.53 -10.82
CA VAL A 308 7.62 -19.15 -12.06
C VAL A 308 7.96 -17.69 -12.42
N PRO A 309 8.46 -17.41 -13.63
CA PRO A 309 8.63 -16.03 -14.11
C PRO A 309 7.29 -15.29 -14.16
N ILE A 310 7.29 -13.99 -13.82
CA ILE A 310 6.05 -13.20 -13.84
C ILE A 310 5.65 -12.90 -15.31
N PRO A 311 4.46 -13.30 -15.77
CA PRO A 311 4.02 -13.10 -17.15
C PRO A 311 3.47 -11.68 -17.37
N PHE A 312 4.31 -10.65 -17.20
CA PHE A 312 3.92 -9.24 -17.28
C PHE A 312 3.12 -8.87 -18.52
N GLU A 313 3.52 -9.36 -19.70
CA GLU A 313 2.83 -9.06 -20.96
C GLU A 313 1.43 -9.67 -21.01
N ALA A 314 1.22 -10.83 -20.40
CA ALA A 314 -0.09 -11.46 -20.32
C ALA A 314 -1.01 -10.67 -19.37
N TYR A 315 -0.51 -10.30 -18.19
CA TYR A 315 -1.25 -9.47 -17.23
C TYR A 315 -1.62 -8.08 -17.76
N MET A 316 -0.80 -7.51 -18.65
CA MET A 316 -1.11 -6.26 -19.38
C MET A 316 -1.97 -6.47 -20.65
N ALA A 317 -2.35 -7.70 -20.99
CA ALA A 317 -3.04 -8.06 -22.22
C ALA A 317 -2.34 -7.56 -23.50
N LEU A 318 -1.00 -7.60 -23.54
CA LEU A 318 -0.22 -7.19 -24.71
C LEU A 318 -0.17 -8.27 -25.80
N ARG A 319 -0.35 -9.55 -25.44
CA ARG A 319 -0.22 -10.70 -26.36
C ARG A 319 -1.50 -11.09 -27.10
N SER A 320 -2.68 -10.66 -26.64
CA SER A 320 -3.98 -11.10 -27.17
C SER A 320 -4.37 -10.52 -28.54
N LEU A 321 -3.45 -9.87 -29.26
CA LEU A 321 -3.77 -9.09 -30.46
C LEU A 321 -2.92 -9.40 -31.70
N GLU A 322 -2.21 -10.54 -31.73
CA GLU A 322 -1.81 -11.18 -32.99
C GLU A 322 -3.00 -11.97 -33.60
N THR A 323 -4.11 -11.29 -33.89
CA THR A 323 -5.16 -11.68 -34.87
C THR A 323 -6.43 -10.89 -34.59
N SER A 324 -6.61 -9.77 -35.30
CA SER A 324 -7.92 -9.24 -35.74
C SER A 324 -7.68 -8.16 -36.78
#